data_AF-A0A1G0ZET8-F1
#
_entry.id   AF-A0A1G0ZET8-F1
#
_cell.length_a   1.000
_cell.length_b   1.000
_cell.length_c   1.000
_cell.angle_alpha   90.00
_cell.angle_beta   90.00
_cell.angle_gamma   90.00
#
_symmetry.space_group_name_H-M   'P 1'
#
loop_
_entity.id
_entity.type
_entity.pdbx_description
1 polymer ?
#
loop_
_entity_poly.entity_id
_entity_poly.type
_entity_poly.pdbx_seq_one_letter_code
_entity_poly.pdbx_strand_id
1 'polypeptide(L)'
;MKTFACVIQDRKDEFTRIFDLPGGLFMNELMTVVTKRFYIDIIRLDDWMAAHKGYDIDRDGSLEDFIRKTYGEDAVRFIKENMSGGFANGLQKLQVPQDPEA
;
A
#
# COMPACT_ATOMS: atom_id res chain seq x y z
N MET A 1 17.42 20.90 6.50
CA MET A 1 16.15 20.20 6.81
C MET A 1 15.29 20.23 5.57
N LYS A 2 14.84 19.07 5.07
CA LYS A 2 13.80 19.02 4.03
C LYS A 2 12.45 19.35 4.67
N THR A 3 11.58 20.08 3.96
CA THR A 3 10.21 20.31 4.41
C THR A 3 9.40 19.01 4.28
N PHE A 4 8.30 18.88 5.01
CA PHE A 4 7.42 17.71 4.89
C PHE A 4 6.85 17.57 3.47
N ALA A 5 6.60 18.68 2.78
CA ALA A 5 6.17 18.68 1.38
C ALA A 5 7.21 18.05 0.44
N CYS A 6 8.51 18.35 0.64
CA CYS A 6 9.58 17.70 -0.10
C CYS A 6 9.64 16.19 0.19
N VAL A 7 9.47 15.78 1.45
CA VAL A 7 9.48 14.35 1.82
C VAL A 7 8.31 13.60 1.17
N ILE A 8 7.13 14.20 1.13
CA ILE A 8 5.96 13.60 0.47
C ILE A 8 6.21 13.51 -1.04
N GLN A 9 6.76 14.55 -1.65
CA GLN A 9 7.06 14.55 -3.09
C GLN A 9 8.12 13.51 -3.46
N ASP A 10 9.23 13.45 -2.72
CA ASP A 10 10.30 12.47 -2.95
C ASP A 10 9.74 11.03 -2.93
N ARG A 11 8.85 10.73 -1.98
CA ARG A 11 8.23 9.40 -1.86
C ARG A 11 7.16 9.12 -2.93
N LYS A 12 6.43 10.15 -3.40
CA LYS A 12 5.53 10.01 -4.56
C LYS A 12 6.31 9.66 -5.83
N ASP A 13 7.45 10.32 -6.02
CA ASP A 13 8.31 10.09 -7.19
C ASP A 13 8.95 8.70 -7.10
N GLU A 14 9.35 8.27 -5.90
CA GLU A 14 9.86 6.91 -5.66
C GLU A 14 8.80 5.82 -5.90
N PHE A 15 7.56 6.02 -5.43
CA PHE A 15 6.44 5.13 -5.76
C PHE A 15 6.25 5.05 -7.28
N THR A 16 6.27 6.20 -7.96
CA THR A 16 6.11 6.26 -9.41
C THR A 16 7.22 5.51 -10.13
N ARG A 17 8.45 5.62 -9.66
CA ARG A 17 9.59 4.87 -10.20
C ARG A 17 9.48 3.36 -10.00
N ILE A 18 8.97 2.90 -8.86
CA ILE A 18 8.88 1.47 -8.53
C ILE A 18 7.74 0.80 -9.30
N PHE A 19 6.56 1.43 -9.30
CA PHE A 19 5.34 0.80 -9.81
C PHE A 19 5.00 1.22 -11.24
N ASP A 20 5.66 2.25 -11.77
CA ASP A 20 5.29 2.95 -13.01
C ASP A 20 3.84 3.48 -12.94
N LEU A 21 3.47 3.98 -11.76
CA LEU A 21 2.12 4.45 -11.43
C LEU A 21 2.16 5.83 -10.79
N PRO A 22 1.20 6.73 -11.08
CA PRO A 22 1.20 8.06 -10.50
C PRO A 22 0.98 7.99 -8.99
N GLY A 23 2.04 8.23 -8.20
CA GLY A 23 2.01 8.10 -6.74
C GLY A 23 1.00 9.01 -6.03
N GLY A 24 0.54 10.08 -6.70
CA GLY A 24 -0.56 10.91 -6.22
C GLY A 24 -1.92 10.19 -6.15
N LEU A 25 -2.19 9.26 -7.07
CA LEU A 25 -3.47 8.53 -7.10
C LEU A 25 -3.59 7.50 -5.99
N PHE A 26 -2.45 6.96 -5.54
CA PHE A 26 -2.37 5.92 -4.52
C PHE A 26 -1.98 6.47 -3.15
N MET A 27 -2.01 7.79 -2.98
CA MET A 27 -1.71 8.42 -1.70
C MET A 27 -2.97 8.49 -0.83
N ASN A 28 -2.87 8.04 0.41
CA ASN A 28 -3.87 8.28 1.44
C ASN A 28 -3.72 9.72 1.97
N GLU A 29 -4.55 10.63 1.48
CA GLU A 29 -4.47 12.06 1.79
C GLU A 29 -4.65 12.36 3.28
N LEU A 30 -5.62 11.69 3.92
CA LEU A 30 -5.92 11.88 5.34
C LEU A 30 -4.71 11.49 6.20
N MET A 31 -4.19 10.28 6.00
CA MET A 31 -3.02 9.80 6.74
C MET A 31 -1.79 10.64 6.46
N THR A 32 -1.63 11.09 5.21
CA THR A 32 -0.51 11.96 4.82
C THR A 32 -0.52 13.30 5.54
N VAL A 33 -1.69 13.94 5.66
CA VAL A 33 -1.85 15.21 6.37
C VAL A 33 -1.63 15.04 7.87
N VAL A 34 -2.24 14.02 8.49
CA VAL A 34 -2.17 13.81 9.95
C VAL A 34 -0.76 13.46 10.41
N THR A 35 -0.04 12.65 9.63
CA THR A 35 1.30 12.15 10.01
C THR A 35 2.44 12.97 9.42
N LYS A 36 2.14 13.84 8.44
CA LYS A 36 3.12 14.57 7.62
C LYS A 36 4.13 13.64 6.92
N ARG A 37 3.70 12.43 6.56
CA ARG A 37 4.48 11.42 5.83
C ARG A 37 3.71 10.94 4.62
N PHE A 38 4.41 10.45 3.60
CA PHE A 38 3.73 9.77 2.50
C PHE A 38 3.09 8.48 3.01
N TYR A 39 1.79 8.33 2.77
CA TYR A 39 1.05 7.11 3.09
C TYR A 39 0.38 6.57 1.84
N ILE A 40 0.54 5.27 1.61
CA ILE A 40 -0.08 4.56 0.49
C ILE A 40 -1.48 4.10 0.90
N ASP A 41 -2.46 4.33 0.03
CA ASP A 41 -3.77 3.70 0.08
C ASP A 41 -3.66 2.28 -0.47
N ILE A 42 -3.49 1.31 0.44
CA ILE A 42 -3.25 -0.09 0.07
C ILE A 42 -4.48 -0.75 -0.56
N ILE A 43 -5.68 -0.34 -0.16
CA ILE A 43 -6.93 -0.87 -0.71
C ILE A 43 -7.03 -0.46 -2.18
N ARG A 44 -6.77 0.82 -2.46
CA ARG A 44 -6.75 1.32 -3.84
C ARG A 44 -5.65 0.67 -4.68
N LEU A 45 -4.50 0.38 -4.08
CA LEU A 45 -3.42 -0.34 -4.77
C LEU A 45 -3.83 -1.77 -5.10
N ASP A 46 -4.44 -2.48 -4.14
CA ASP A 46 -4.95 -3.85 -4.30
C ASP A 46 -5.98 -3.92 -5.43
N ASP A 47 -7.01 -3.06 -5.38
CA ASP A 47 -8.06 -2.97 -6.39
C ASP A 47 -7.48 -2.69 -7.79
N TRP A 48 -6.50 -1.78 -7.88
CA TRP A 48 -5.89 -1.44 -9.16
C TRP A 48 -5.07 -2.60 -9.73
N MET A 49 -4.31 -3.29 -8.88
CA MET A 49 -3.52 -4.46 -9.28
C MET A 49 -4.44 -5.59 -9.74
N ALA A 50 -5.56 -5.82 -9.05
CA ALA A 50 -6.55 -6.81 -9.46
C ALA A 50 -7.16 -6.46 -10.82
N ALA A 51 -7.58 -5.20 -11.00
CA ALA A 51 -8.24 -4.75 -12.22
C ALA A 51 -7.32 -4.65 -13.45
N HIS A 52 -6.03 -4.30 -13.29
CA HIS A 52 -5.15 -3.95 -14.41
C HIS A 52 -3.93 -4.87 -14.58
N LYS A 53 -3.49 -5.55 -13.52
CA LYS A 53 -2.35 -6.48 -13.57
C LYS A 53 -2.78 -7.94 -13.42
N GLY A 54 -4.08 -8.17 -13.21
CA GLY A 54 -4.65 -9.50 -13.05
C GLY A 54 -4.24 -10.16 -11.75
N TYR A 55 -3.86 -9.39 -10.73
CA TYR A 55 -3.62 -9.91 -9.39
C TYR A 55 -4.89 -10.58 -8.86
N ASP A 56 -4.73 -11.80 -8.36
CA ASP A 56 -5.80 -12.57 -7.75
C ASP A 56 -5.26 -13.19 -6.45
N ILE A 57 -5.94 -12.92 -5.33
CA ILE A 57 -5.52 -13.39 -4.02
C ILE A 57 -5.43 -14.92 -3.94
N ASP A 58 -6.32 -15.64 -4.64
CA ASP A 58 -6.38 -17.09 -4.63
C ASP A 58 -5.24 -17.71 -5.46
N ARG A 59 -4.75 -17.00 -6.48
CA ARG A 59 -3.67 -17.48 -7.37
C ARG A 59 -2.29 -17.00 -6.94
N ASP A 60 -2.17 -15.73 -6.61
CA ASP A 60 -0.88 -15.05 -6.45
C ASP A 60 -0.45 -14.97 -4.98
N GLY A 61 -1.38 -15.21 -4.05
CA GLY A 61 -1.19 -15.06 -2.61
C GLY A 61 -1.55 -13.66 -2.15
N SER A 62 -0.86 -13.13 -1.15
CA SER A 62 -1.10 -11.76 -0.69
C SER A 62 -0.63 -10.73 -1.73
N LEU A 63 -1.14 -9.50 -1.63
CA LEU A 63 -0.63 -8.36 -2.42
C LEU A 63 0.87 -8.19 -2.27
N GLU A 64 1.40 -8.46 -1.07
CA GLU A 64 2.84 -8.45 -0.82
C GLU A 64 3.57 -9.49 -1.68
N ASP A 65 3.04 -10.71 -1.79
CA ASP A 65 3.64 -11.78 -2.59
C ASP A 65 3.58 -11.45 -4.08
N PHE A 66 2.46 -10.88 -4.54
CA PHE A 66 2.32 -10.40 -5.90
C PHE A 66 3.33 -9.30 -6.22
N ILE A 67 3.49 -8.33 -5.32
CA ILE A 67 4.43 -7.23 -5.50
C ILE A 67 5.88 -7.73 -5.44
N ARG A 68 6.19 -8.67 -4.54
CA ARG A 68 7.50 -9.33 -4.47
C ARG A 68 7.84 -9.98 -5.81
N LYS A 69 6.90 -10.74 -6.39
CA LYS A 69 7.09 -11.44 -7.66
C LYS A 69 7.22 -10.48 -8.84
N THR A 70 6.45 -9.40 -8.85
CA THR A 70 6.32 -8.50 -10.01
C THR A 70 7.35 -7.37 -10.01
N TYR A 71 7.65 -6.81 -8.84
CA TYR A 71 8.46 -5.59 -8.67
C TYR A 71 9.72 -5.82 -7.80
N GLY A 72 9.83 -6.98 -7.15
CA GLY A 72 10.99 -7.33 -6.33
C GLY A 72 10.88 -6.92 -4.86
N GLU A 73 11.88 -7.32 -4.07
CA GLU A 73 11.89 -7.15 -2.61
C GLU A 73 12.00 -5.67 -2.19
N ASP A 74 12.64 -4.82 -3.01
CA ASP A 74 12.73 -3.38 -2.74
C ASP A 74 11.35 -2.70 -2.79
N ALA A 75 10.47 -3.15 -3.68
CA ALA A 75 9.09 -2.65 -3.76
C ALA A 75 8.27 -3.05 -2.54
N VAL A 76 8.46 -4.28 -2.05
CA VAL A 76 7.84 -4.77 -0.81
C VAL A 76 8.30 -3.94 0.38
N ARG A 77 9.61 -3.69 0.50
CA ARG A 77 10.15 -2.85 1.57
C ARG A 77 9.58 -1.44 1.51
N PHE A 78 9.51 -0.84 0.31
CA PHE A 78 8.95 0.49 0.12
C PHE A 78 7.50 0.57 0.59
N ILE A 79 6.64 -0.37 0.20
CA ILE A 79 5.24 -0.35 0.63
C ILE A 79 5.14 -0.55 2.14
N LYS A 80 5.90 -1.48 2.74
CA LYS A 80 5.91 -1.70 4.19
C LYS A 80 6.29 -0.45 4.98
N GLU A 81 7.25 0.33 4.49
CA GLU A 81 7.69 1.58 5.12
C GLU A 81 6.66 2.72 5.00
N ASN A 82 5.81 2.69 3.98
CA ASN A 82 4.87 3.77 3.64
C ASN A 82 3.39 3.37 3.82
N MET A 83 3.12 2.25 4.49
CA MET A 83 1.78 1.86 4.96
C MET A 83 1.61 2.17 6.44
N SER A 84 0.37 2.41 6.88
CA SER A 84 0.06 2.56 8.31
C SER A 84 0.59 1.32 9.03
N GLY A 85 1.45 1.53 10.03
CA GLY A 85 2.14 0.44 10.71
C GLY A 85 1.17 -0.66 11.12
N GLY A 86 1.42 -1.87 10.61
CA GLY A 86 0.72 -3.08 11.05
C GLY A 86 0.00 -3.87 9.96
N PHE A 87 0.74 -4.39 8.97
CA PHE A 87 0.32 -5.64 8.29
C PHE A 87 0.06 -6.78 9.30
N ALA A 88 0.61 -6.68 10.52
CA ALA A 88 0.40 -7.63 11.61
C ALA A 88 -0.94 -7.51 12.36
N ASN A 89 -1.69 -6.39 12.27
CA ASN A 89 -2.90 -6.18 13.10
C ASN A 89 -4.20 -5.93 12.31
N GLY A 90 -4.12 -5.51 11.04
CA GLY A 90 -5.30 -5.20 10.23
C GLY A 90 -5.99 -6.44 9.65
N LEU A 91 -5.22 -7.41 9.17
CA LEU A 91 -5.77 -8.62 8.54
C LEU A 91 -6.26 -9.68 9.55
N GLN A 92 -5.76 -9.68 10.79
CA GLN A 92 -6.32 -10.52 11.86
C GLN A 92 -7.74 -10.08 12.27
N LYS A 93 -8.10 -8.81 12.10
CA LYS A 93 -9.44 -8.32 12.46
C LYS A 93 -10.50 -8.55 11.38
N LEU A 94 -10.08 -8.81 10.14
CA LEU A 94 -10.98 -9.13 9.03
C LEU A 94 -11.27 -10.64 8.88
N GLN A 95 -10.60 -11.50 9.66
CA GLN A 95 -10.87 -12.94 9.74
C GLN A 95 -11.67 -13.36 10.98
N VAL A 96 -12.13 -12.42 11.81
CA VAL A 96 -13.13 -12.76 12.83
C VAL A 96 -14.48 -12.78 12.14
N PRO A 97 -15.17 -13.94 12.01
CA PRO A 97 -16.56 -13.94 11.61
C PRO A 97 -17.32 -13.04 12.60
N GLN A 98 -17.90 -11.97 12.08
CA GLN A 98 -18.99 -11.31 12.77
C GLN A 98 -20.17 -12.27 12.69
N ASP A 99 -20.23 -13.24 13.61
CA ASP A 99 -21.49 -13.89 13.92
C ASP A 99 -22.36 -12.83 14.61
N PRO A 100 -23.52 -12.45 14.04
CA PRO A 100 -24.53 -11.75 14.78
C PRO A 100 -25.35 -12.78 15.57
N GLU A 101 -25.41 -12.61 16.88
CA GLU A 101 -26.45 -13.16 17.77
C GLU A 101 -26.56 -14.70 17.92
N ALA A 102 -26.22 -15.19 19.13
CA ALA A 102 -27.08 -16.04 19.97
C ALA A 102 -26.51 -16.16 21.39
#